data_AF-A0A7Z9KYH4-F1
#
_entry.id   AF-A0A7Z9KYH4-F1
#
_cell.length_a   1.000
_cell.length_b   1.000
_cell.length_c   1.000
_cell.angle_alpha   90.00
_cell.angle_beta   90.00
_cell.angle_gamma   90.00
#
_symmetry.space_group_name_H-M   'P 1'
#
loop_
_entity.id
_entity.type
_entity.pdbx_description
1 polymer ?
#
loop_
_entity_poly.entity_id
_entity_poly.type
_entity_poly.pdbx_seq_one_letter_code
_entity_poly.pdbx_strand_id
1 'polypeptide(L)'
;MRVEEAVGFANFLLLKDGWDRDDAYRTLYKQKSQRGMKLKRPVPLVTEYTTVDISTEGLPVFLSDIYGYDKAYATGKLPPREHILWGQPRFRPSWVPLVPEDVVKKWRSQGKAAPRNYNPAIHGGG
;
A
#
# COMPACT_ATOMS: atom_id res chain seq x y z
N MET A 1 -6.32 3.60 -13.08
CA MET A 1 -6.21 2.12 -13.10
C MET A 1 -7.59 1.52 -13.31
N ARG A 2 -7.69 0.44 -14.08
CA ARG A 2 -8.88 -0.41 -14.15
C ARG A 2 -8.58 -1.70 -13.37
N VAL A 3 -9.58 -2.26 -12.70
CA VAL A 3 -9.47 -3.55 -12.02
C VAL A 3 -10.12 -4.60 -12.93
N GLU A 4 -9.45 -5.72 -13.16
CA GLU A 4 -9.95 -6.80 -14.04
C GLU A 4 -11.29 -7.35 -13.52
N GLU A 5 -11.33 -7.76 -12.25
CA GLU A 5 -12.54 -8.26 -11.58
C GLU A 5 -13.27 -7.15 -10.80
N ALA A 6 -13.50 -6.00 -11.45
CA ALA A 6 -14.03 -4.80 -10.78
C ALA A 6 -15.38 -5.03 -10.09
N VAL A 7 -16.29 -5.77 -10.71
CA VAL A 7 -17.63 -6.02 -10.16
C VAL A 7 -17.56 -6.96 -8.95
N GLY A 8 -16.77 -8.02 -9.04
CA GLY A 8 -16.53 -8.93 -7.92
C GLY A 8 -15.87 -8.23 -6.74
N PHE A 9 -14.86 -7.39 -7.01
CA PHE A 9 -14.20 -6.57 -5.99
C PHE A 9 -15.17 -5.58 -5.33
N ALA A 10 -16.01 -4.89 -6.10
CA ALA A 10 -17.02 -3.98 -5.56
C ALA A 10 -18.03 -4.70 -4.66
N ASN A 11 -18.50 -5.89 -5.06
CA ASN A 11 -19.40 -6.69 -4.25
C ASN A 11 -18.76 -7.11 -2.93
N PHE A 12 -17.51 -7.60 -2.98
CA PHE A 12 -16.74 -7.94 -1.79
C PHE A 12 -16.60 -6.74 -0.83
N LEU A 13 -16.26 -5.56 -1.35
CA LEU A 13 -16.10 -4.35 -0.54
C LEU A 13 -17.40 -3.95 0.16
N LEU A 14 -18.53 -3.94 -0.57
CA LEU A 14 -19.83 -3.53 -0.02
C LEU A 14 -20.30 -4.50 1.07
N LEU A 15 -20.17 -5.81 0.87
CA LEU A 15 -20.51 -6.81 1.88
C LEU A 15 -19.63 -6.69 3.12
N LYS A 16 -18.32 -6.48 2.94
CA LYS A 16 -17.36 -6.30 4.04
C LYS A 16 -17.62 -5.02 4.84
N ASP A 17 -18.12 -3.98 4.19
CA ASP A 17 -18.56 -2.71 4.81
C ASP A 17 -19.95 -2.85 5.51
N GLY A 18 -20.56 -4.03 5.42
CA GLY A 18 -21.81 -4.39 6.11
C GLY A 18 -23.06 -3.88 5.41
N TRP A 19 -23.03 -3.76 4.08
CA TRP A 19 -24.23 -3.55 3.28
C TRP A 19 -25.03 -4.84 3.18
N ASP A 20 -26.35 -4.69 3.03
CA ASP A 20 -27.23 -5.81 2.74
C ASP A 20 -26.87 -6.46 1.40
N ARG A 21 -26.93 -7.80 1.34
CA ARG A 21 -26.51 -8.57 0.16
C ARG A 21 -27.39 -8.26 -1.04
N ASP A 22 -28.70 -8.19 -0.84
CA ASP A 22 -29.64 -7.94 -1.93
C ASP A 22 -29.55 -6.47 -2.39
N ASP A 23 -29.29 -5.53 -1.49
CA ASP A 23 -29.04 -4.13 -1.86
C ASP A 23 -27.73 -3.94 -2.64
N ALA A 24 -26.64 -4.60 -2.23
CA ALA A 24 -25.36 -4.59 -2.97
C ALA A 24 -25.51 -5.20 -4.36
N TYR A 25 -26.14 -6.38 -4.46
CA TYR A 25 -26.41 -7.04 -5.74
C TYR A 25 -27.29 -6.17 -6.65
N ARG A 26 -28.41 -5.65 -6.14
CA ARG A 26 -29.29 -4.78 -6.94
C ARG A 26 -28.54 -3.54 -7.43
N THR A 27 -27.63 -2.99 -6.63
CA THR A 27 -26.87 -1.80 -7.02
C THR A 27 -25.85 -2.07 -8.11
N LEU A 28 -25.17 -3.22 -8.06
CA LEU A 28 -24.13 -3.57 -9.04
C LEU A 28 -24.69 -4.10 -10.38
N TYR A 29 -25.84 -4.79 -10.34
CA TYR A 29 -26.33 -5.56 -11.49
C TYR A 29 -27.61 -5.02 -12.13
N LYS A 30 -28.29 -4.01 -11.56
CA LYS A 30 -29.46 -3.39 -12.22
C LYS A 30 -29.04 -2.37 -13.27
N GLN A 31 -29.37 -2.65 -14.53
CA GLN A 31 -28.91 -1.94 -15.74
C GLN A 31 -29.40 -0.50 -15.96
N LYS A 32 -30.06 0.18 -15.00
CA LYS A 32 -30.77 1.45 -15.32
C LYS A 32 -30.59 2.58 -14.32
N SER A 33 -29.74 2.44 -13.31
CA SER A 33 -29.51 3.51 -12.34
C SER A 33 -28.05 3.57 -11.91
N GLN A 34 -27.38 4.68 -12.16
CA GLN A 34 -26.11 4.97 -11.50
C GLN A 34 -26.42 5.28 -10.03
N ARG A 35 -25.83 4.51 -9.11
CA ARG A 35 -25.99 4.71 -7.67
C ARG A 35 -24.60 4.79 -7.03
N GLY A 36 -24.36 5.88 -6.32
CA GLY A 36 -23.18 6.02 -5.47
C GLY A 36 -23.40 5.31 -4.14
N MET A 37 -22.40 4.54 -3.68
CA MET A 37 -22.42 3.88 -2.38
C MET A 37 -21.28 4.42 -1.54
N LYS A 38 -21.63 5.19 -0.50
CA LYS A 38 -20.63 5.70 0.44
C LYS A 38 -20.25 4.58 1.41
N LEU A 39 -18.97 4.21 1.43
CA LEU A 39 -18.46 3.25 2.38
C LEU A 39 -18.54 3.83 3.80
N LYS A 40 -18.94 3.00 4.77
CA LYS A 40 -18.99 3.35 6.19
C LYS A 40 -17.58 3.53 6.74
N ARG A 41 -16.62 2.73 6.26
CA ARG A 41 -15.20 2.83 6.62
C ARG A 41 -14.35 3.20 5.40
N PRO A 42 -13.39 4.13 5.53
CA PRO A 42 -12.45 4.43 4.45
C PRO A 42 -11.59 3.19 4.15
N VAL A 43 -11.40 2.89 2.87
CA VAL A 43 -10.49 1.84 2.41
C VAL A 43 -9.16 2.50 2.05
N PRO A 44 -8.03 2.10 2.66
CA PRO A 44 -6.73 2.61 2.26
C PRO A 44 -6.42 2.13 0.85
N LEU A 45 -6.11 3.07 -0.04
CA LEU A 45 -5.63 2.79 -1.39
C LEU A 45 -4.18 3.29 -1.49
N VAL A 46 -3.28 2.37 -1.80
CA VAL A 46 -1.88 2.68 -2.08
C VAL A 46 -1.59 2.27 -3.52
N THR A 47 -0.93 3.16 -4.25
CA THR A 47 -0.54 2.93 -5.63
C THR A 47 0.97 3.04 -5.68
N GLU A 48 1.63 1.90 -5.87
CA GLU A 48 3.08 1.84 -5.91
C GLU A 48 3.58 1.49 -7.31
N TYR A 49 4.84 1.84 -7.53
CA TYR A 49 5.56 1.46 -8.73
C TYR A 49 6.86 0.79 -8.29
N THR A 50 6.96 -0.50 -8.56
CA THR A 50 8.17 -1.29 -8.31
C THR A 50 8.57 -2.03 -9.58
N THR A 51 9.86 -2.14 -9.80
CA THR A 51 10.48 -2.91 -10.90
C THR A 51 11.09 -4.22 -10.40
N VAL A 52 11.08 -4.46 -9.09
CA VAL A 52 11.52 -5.70 -8.46
C VAL A 52 10.51 -6.11 -7.39
N ASP A 53 10.10 -7.36 -7.40
CA ASP A 53 9.20 -7.93 -6.40
C ASP A 53 9.62 -9.36 -6.03
N ILE A 54 8.95 -9.97 -5.05
CA ILE A 54 9.14 -11.35 -4.63
C ILE A 54 7.92 -12.17 -5.06
N SER A 55 8.13 -13.24 -5.82
CA SER A 55 7.07 -14.15 -6.26
C SER A 55 6.44 -14.91 -5.08
N THR A 56 5.34 -15.61 -5.35
CA THR A 56 4.68 -16.51 -4.40
C THR A 56 5.59 -17.63 -3.90
N GLU A 57 6.62 -17.99 -4.66
CA GLU A 57 7.64 -19.00 -4.31
C GLU A 57 8.84 -18.40 -3.57
N GLY A 58 8.83 -17.10 -3.28
CA GLY A 58 9.91 -16.40 -2.58
C GLY A 58 11.09 -16.02 -3.47
N LEU A 59 10.95 -16.08 -4.80
CA LEU A 59 12.02 -15.76 -5.74
C LEU A 59 11.91 -14.31 -6.23
N PRO A 60 13.04 -13.63 -6.50
CA PRO A 60 13.00 -12.29 -7.06
C PRO A 60 12.44 -12.31 -8.50
N VAL A 61 11.53 -11.38 -8.78
CA VAL A 61 10.93 -11.13 -10.10
C VAL A 61 11.26 -9.71 -10.53
N PHE A 62 11.69 -9.55 -11.77
CA PHE A 62 12.01 -8.26 -12.37
C PHE A 62 10.90 -7.87 -13.34
N LEU A 63 10.39 -6.65 -13.19
CA LEU A 63 9.31 -6.07 -13.98
C LEU A 63 9.87 -5.01 -14.93
N SER A 64 9.12 -4.69 -15.98
CA SER A 64 9.54 -3.69 -16.96
C SER A 64 9.50 -2.27 -16.39
N ASP A 65 10.58 -1.52 -16.59
CA ASP A 65 10.68 -0.09 -16.25
C ASP A 65 9.89 0.79 -17.24
N ILE A 66 8.55 0.65 -17.26
CA ILE A 66 7.65 1.36 -18.19
C ILE A 66 7.66 2.89 -18.03
N TYR A 67 8.08 3.41 -16.86
CA TYR A 67 8.18 4.86 -16.62
C TYR A 67 9.61 5.38 -16.73
N GLY A 68 10.60 4.52 -16.94
CA GLY A 68 12.00 4.90 -17.08
C GLY A 68 12.66 5.37 -15.79
N TYR A 69 12.09 5.07 -14.62
CA TYR A 69 12.57 5.57 -13.33
C TYR A 69 13.89 4.91 -12.90
N ASP A 70 14.08 3.63 -13.21
CA ASP A 70 15.33 2.93 -12.89
C ASP A 70 16.46 3.44 -13.78
N LYS A 71 16.18 3.64 -15.07
CA LYS A 71 17.13 4.25 -16.01
C LYS A 71 17.49 5.68 -15.60
N ALA A 72 16.50 6.47 -15.19
CA ALA A 72 16.70 7.84 -14.74
C ALA A 72 17.56 7.86 -13.47
N TYR A 73 17.27 7.00 -12.49
CA TYR A 73 18.09 6.81 -11.29
C TYR A 73 19.55 6.47 -11.63
N ALA A 74 19.78 5.48 -12.50
CA ALA A 74 21.12 5.04 -12.90
C ALA A 74 21.93 6.13 -13.62
N THR A 75 21.26 7.07 -14.27
CA THR A 75 21.88 8.21 -14.99
C THR A 75 21.96 9.49 -14.14
N GLY A 76 21.66 9.40 -12.84
CA GLY A 76 21.69 10.54 -11.91
C GLY A 76 20.54 11.53 -12.09
N LYS A 77 19.59 11.25 -12.98
CA LYS A 77 18.36 12.02 -13.17
C LYS A 77 17.30 11.41 -12.27
N LEU A 78 17.30 11.74 -10.99
CA LEU A 78 16.23 11.27 -10.10
C LEU A 78 14.87 11.68 -10.68
N PRO A 79 13.86 10.79 -10.69
CA PRO A 79 12.50 11.16 -11.07
C PRO A 79 12.01 12.35 -10.22
N PRO A 80 10.95 13.06 -10.65
CA PRO A 80 10.37 14.16 -9.86
C PRO A 80 10.25 13.69 -8.42
N ARG A 81 10.86 14.42 -7.48
CA ARG A 81 10.86 14.02 -6.07
C ARG A 81 9.42 13.98 -5.60
N GLU A 82 8.85 12.79 -5.54
CA GLU A 82 7.67 12.57 -4.73
C GLU A 82 8.18 12.65 -3.29
N HIS A 83 7.98 13.80 -2.65
CA HIS A 83 8.43 14.07 -1.29
C HIS A 83 7.73 13.20 -0.25
N ILE A 84 6.91 12.25 -0.68
CA ILE A 84 6.07 11.39 0.13
C ILE A 84 6.67 10.00 0.12
N LEU A 85 7.59 9.76 1.05
CA LEU A 85 8.19 8.45 1.25
C LEU A 85 7.22 7.51 1.97
N TRP A 86 7.26 6.23 1.62
CA TRP A 86 6.66 5.17 2.40
C TRP A 86 7.23 5.21 3.84
N GLY A 87 6.36 5.39 4.83
CA GLY A 87 6.73 5.67 6.22
C GLY A 87 6.39 7.09 6.72
N GLN A 88 5.96 8.00 5.83
CA GLN A 88 5.36 9.26 6.27
C GLN A 88 4.04 9.01 7.04
N PRO A 89 3.78 9.76 8.12
CA PRO A 89 2.62 9.52 8.99
C PRO A 89 1.27 9.44 8.27
N ARG A 90 1.13 10.13 7.12
CA ARG A 90 -0.11 10.18 6.33
C ARG A 90 -0.42 8.90 5.55
N PHE A 91 0.60 8.13 5.15
CA PHE A 91 0.43 6.97 4.25
C PHE A 91 0.89 5.64 4.88
N ARG A 92 1.47 5.71 6.08
CA ARG A 92 1.76 4.53 6.90
C ARG A 92 0.43 3.86 7.29
N PRO A 93 0.21 2.58 6.96
CA PRO A 93 -0.96 1.87 7.44
C PRO A 93 -0.95 1.80 8.97
N SER A 94 -2.10 2.01 9.60
CA SER A 94 -2.20 2.08 11.07
C SER A 94 -1.79 0.80 11.79
N TRP A 95 -1.84 -0.34 11.10
CA TRP A 95 -1.42 -1.64 11.62
C TRP A 95 0.10 -1.87 11.57
N VAL A 96 0.87 -0.98 10.93
CA VAL A 96 2.34 -1.08 10.93
C VAL A 96 2.84 -0.38 12.20
N PRO A 97 3.46 -1.09 13.16
CA PRO A 97 3.85 -0.55 14.47
C PRO A 97 5.07 0.39 14.43
N LEU A 98 4.95 1.57 15.04
CA LEU A 98 5.98 2.64 15.02
C LEU A 98 7.27 2.15 15.69
N VAL A 99 8.41 2.52 15.11
CA VAL A 99 9.70 2.38 15.81
C VAL A 99 9.75 3.49 16.86
N PRO A 100 9.97 3.17 18.15
CA PRO A 100 10.14 4.17 19.20
C PRO A 100 11.28 5.15 18.86
N GLU A 101 11.09 6.43 19.21
CA GLU A 101 12.00 7.51 18.78
C GLU A 101 13.42 7.37 19.39
N ASP A 102 13.51 6.82 20.59
CA ASP A 102 14.75 6.48 21.29
C ASP A 102 15.56 5.41 20.54
N VAL A 103 14.88 4.39 19.98
CA VAL A 103 15.51 3.35 19.15
C VAL A 103 16.09 3.95 17.88
N VAL A 104 15.35 4.85 17.22
CA VAL A 104 15.82 5.56 16.02
C VAL A 104 17.04 6.44 16.33
N LYS A 105 17.01 7.18 17.46
CA LYS A 105 18.14 8.01 17.92
C LYS A 105 19.39 7.17 18.19
N LYS A 106 19.23 5.99 18.80
CA LYS A 106 20.33 5.05 19.06
C LYS A 106 20.96 4.50 17.78
N TRP A 107 20.19 4.19 16.75
CA TRP A 107 20.77 3.74 15.47
C TRP A 107 21.55 4.86 14.78
N ARG A 108 21.00 6.08 14.78
CA ARG A 108 21.68 7.25 14.22
C ARG A 108 23.01 7.53 14.90
N SER A 109 23.07 7.47 16.24
CA SER A 109 24.32 7.69 16.97
C SER A 109 25.36 6.59 16.73
N GLN A 110 24.92 5.38 16.37
CA GLN A 110 25.78 4.26 16.01
C GLN A 110 26.20 4.25 14.54
N GLY A 111 25.75 5.20 13.73
CA GLY A 111 25.99 5.22 12.28
C GLY A 111 25.38 4.02 11.54
N LYS A 112 24.46 3.29 12.17
CA LYS A 112 23.82 2.12 11.58
C LYS A 112 22.55 2.53 10.84
N ALA A 113 22.38 2.00 9.63
CA ALA A 113 21.12 2.12 8.91
C ALA A 113 20.00 1.44 9.71
N ALA A 114 18.75 1.91 9.53
CA ALA A 114 17.60 1.24 10.10
C ALA A 114 17.54 -0.22 9.58
N PRO A 115 17.29 -1.21 10.46
CA PRO A 115 17.19 -2.60 10.05
C PRO A 115 16.01 -2.76 9.08
N ARG A 116 16.22 -3.57 8.03
CA ARG A 116 15.19 -3.82 7.00
C ARG A 116 13.91 -4.42 7.57
N ASN A 117 14.01 -5.20 8.66
CA ASN A 117 12.89 -5.88 9.31
C ASN A 117 12.86 -5.57 10.81
N TYR A 118 12.47 -4.34 11.18
CA TYR A 118 12.23 -4.03 12.59
C TYR A 118 10.96 -4.74 13.08
N ASN A 119 11.13 -5.68 14.02
CA ASN A 119 10.02 -6.29 14.75
C ASN A 119 9.88 -5.62 16.14
N PRO A 120 8.86 -4.78 16.36
CA PRO A 120 8.67 -4.14 17.66
C PRO A 120 8.34 -5.14 18.77
N ALA A 121 7.81 -6.33 18.49
CA ALA A 121 7.57 -7.34 19.51
C ALA A 121 8.87 -7.97 20.06
N ILE A 122 9.96 -7.90 19.30
CA ILE A 122 11.29 -8.42 19.68
C ILE A 122 12.16 -7.30 20.28
N HIS A 123 11.94 -6.06 19.86
CA HIS A 123 12.82 -4.93 20.16
C HIS A 123 12.18 -3.83 21.03
N GLY A 124 10.88 -3.90 21.30
CA GLY A 124 10.17 -3.06 22.26
C GLY A 124 9.86 -3.89 23.50
N GLY A 125 10.71 -3.79 24.52
CA GLY A 125 10.34 -4.23 25.86
C GLY A 125 9.50 -3.12 26.51
N GLY A 126 8.22 -3.42 26.78
CA GLY A 126 7.29 -2.54 27.49
C GLY A 126 6.17 -2.00 26.62
#